data_AF-A0A8D8DUJ1-F1
#
_entry.id   AF-A0A8D8DUJ1-F1
#
_cell.length_a   1.000
_cell.length_b   1.000
_cell.length_c   1.000
_cell.angle_alpha   90.00
_cell.angle_beta   90.00
_cell.angle_gamma   90.00
#
_symmetry.space_group_name_H-M   'P 1'
#
loop_
_entity.id
_entity.type
_entity.pdbx_description
1 polymer ?
#
loop_
_entity_poly.entity_id
_entity_poly.type
_entity_poly.pdbx_seq_one_letter_code
_entity_poly.pdbx_strand_id
1 'polypeptide(L)'
;MNSRIKEDVSRLFEYWCEIAPGSAASSPAGTPEDKAAAARGIGGGHIVQSFPESFKDAKVIADIPSFAYPCSFERRTIQVHSFVLTNIDSKWRFGFCRHDPKSPTAMVIVTYLPWHDTFIRFLNVLADVRKNSQQEFESFLAEAYNRGVPEPGGCLKLQYDRPVQTFSFQRPQQFLLPSIPE
;
A
#
# COMPACT_ATOMS: atom_id res chain seq x y z
N MET A 1 27.43 6.69 -6.49
CA MET A 1 26.27 5.82 -6.75
C MET A 1 25.47 5.74 -5.45
N ASN A 2 24.56 6.67 -5.20
CA ASN A 2 23.86 6.82 -3.91
C ASN A 2 22.33 6.70 -4.06
N SER A 3 21.85 5.82 -4.97
CA SER A 3 20.42 5.60 -5.12
C SER A 3 19.87 4.87 -3.90
N ARG A 4 18.79 5.40 -3.30
CA ARG A 4 18.03 4.72 -2.24
C ARG A 4 16.97 3.76 -2.80
N ILE A 5 16.85 3.68 -4.13
CA ILE A 5 15.99 2.72 -4.82
C ILE A 5 16.71 1.36 -4.89
N LYS A 6 15.93 0.28 -4.72
CA LYS A 6 16.40 -1.10 -4.89
C LYS A 6 16.28 -1.48 -6.37
N GLU A 7 17.35 -2.04 -6.95
CA GLU A 7 17.42 -2.32 -8.39
C GLU A 7 17.03 -3.78 -8.71
N ASP A 8 17.30 -4.71 -7.79
CA ASP A 8 17.07 -6.15 -7.88
C ASP A 8 15.68 -6.55 -7.34
N VAL A 9 14.62 -5.93 -7.84
CA VAL A 9 13.25 -6.19 -7.39
C VAL A 9 12.58 -7.21 -8.31
N SER A 10 12.18 -8.36 -7.76
CA SER A 10 11.58 -9.47 -8.52
C SER A 10 10.06 -9.54 -8.44
N ARG A 11 9.42 -8.81 -7.50
CA ARG A 11 7.97 -8.79 -7.28
C ARG A 11 7.40 -7.39 -7.47
N LEU A 12 6.15 -7.30 -7.92
CA LEU A 12 5.45 -6.02 -8.02
C LEU A 12 5.27 -5.38 -6.63
N PHE A 13 4.95 -6.18 -5.63
CA PHE A 13 4.85 -5.74 -4.25
C PHE A 13 5.24 -6.88 -3.30
N GLU A 14 5.63 -6.51 -2.09
CA GLU A 14 6.11 -7.44 -1.07
C GLU A 14 4.98 -7.81 -0.10
N TYR A 15 4.10 -6.85 0.17
CA TYR A 15 3.06 -7.00 1.17
C TYR A 15 1.85 -6.12 0.86
N TRP A 16 0.67 -6.68 1.08
CA TRP A 16 -0.61 -6.00 1.11
C TRP A 16 -1.22 -6.19 2.49
N CYS A 17 -1.84 -5.15 3.02
CA CYS A 17 -2.61 -5.26 4.26
C CYS A 17 -3.78 -4.28 4.31
N GLU A 18 -4.73 -4.65 5.15
CA GLU A 18 -5.88 -3.86 5.50
C GLU A 18 -5.77 -3.46 6.97
N ILE A 19 -5.99 -2.18 7.25
CA ILE A 19 -5.68 -1.58 8.55
C ILE A 19 -6.95 -0.92 9.08
N ALA A 20 -7.38 -1.34 10.25
CA ALA A 20 -8.43 -0.63 10.98
C ALA A 20 -7.81 0.49 11.82
N PRO A 21 -8.48 1.65 11.96
CA PRO A 21 -8.02 2.71 12.83
C PRO A 21 -7.99 2.21 14.28
N GLY A 22 -6.99 2.65 15.05
CA GLY A 22 -6.99 2.42 16.49
C GLY A 22 -8.14 3.15 17.14
N SER A 23 -8.87 2.47 18.01
CA SER A 23 -9.75 3.17 18.93
C SER A 23 -8.88 4.05 19.84
N ALA A 24 -9.17 5.34 19.89
CA ALA A 24 -8.58 6.25 20.87
C ALA A 24 -8.82 5.81 22.33
N ALA A 25 -9.66 4.78 22.55
CA ALA A 25 -10.10 4.31 23.86
C ALA A 25 -9.64 2.90 24.26
N SER A 26 -8.86 2.15 23.44
CA SER A 26 -8.59 0.72 23.71
C SER A 26 -7.18 0.35 24.18
N SER A 27 -6.32 1.28 24.58
CA SER A 27 -5.06 0.93 25.26
C SER A 27 -5.03 1.46 26.69
N PRO A 28 -5.51 0.68 27.69
CA PRO A 28 -5.26 0.97 29.11
C PRO A 28 -3.76 0.84 29.46
N ALA A 29 -2.98 0.20 28.58
CA ALA A 29 -1.57 -0.15 28.77
C ALA A 29 -0.63 0.52 27.74
N GLY A 30 -0.96 1.72 27.28
CA GLY A 30 -0.07 2.52 26.41
C GLY A 30 1.05 3.19 27.20
N THR A 31 2.26 3.21 26.64
CA THR A 31 3.38 4.00 27.15
C THR A 31 3.03 5.50 27.15
N PRO A 32 3.76 6.37 27.88
CA PRO A 32 3.51 7.81 27.88
C PRO A 32 3.51 8.42 26.46
N GLU A 33 4.28 7.84 25.54
CA GLU A 33 4.31 8.22 24.11
C GLU A 33 3.02 7.87 23.38
N ASP A 34 2.42 6.70 23.63
CA ASP A 34 1.14 6.30 23.02
C ASP A 34 -0.01 7.23 23.46
N LYS A 35 0.03 7.70 24.71
CA LYS A 35 -0.94 8.68 25.23
C LYS A 35 -0.73 10.07 24.63
N ALA A 36 0.51 10.48 24.40
CA ALA A 36 0.84 11.74 23.72
C ALA A 36 0.49 11.69 22.21
N ALA A 37 0.67 10.53 21.57
CA ALA A 37 0.27 10.26 20.20
C ALA A 37 -1.26 10.28 20.05
N ALA A 38 -1.99 9.61 20.95
CA ALA A 38 -3.45 9.66 21.01
C ALA A 38 -3.97 11.09 21.26
N ALA A 39 -3.31 11.87 22.14
CA ALA A 39 -3.62 13.29 22.37
C ALA A 39 -3.32 14.19 21.16
N ARG A 40 -2.42 13.77 20.26
CA ARG A 40 -2.13 14.40 18.96
C ARG A 40 -3.03 13.88 17.82
N GLY A 41 -3.99 13.00 18.12
CA GLY A 41 -4.86 12.38 17.11
C GLY A 41 -4.17 11.32 16.24
N ILE A 42 -2.98 10.86 16.63
CA ILE A 42 -2.27 9.75 16.02
C ILE A 42 -2.82 8.46 16.65
N GLY A 43 -3.97 8.01 16.15
CA GLY A 43 -4.56 6.74 16.54
C GLY A 43 -3.87 5.62 15.79
N GLY A 44 -2.88 4.98 16.41
CA GLY A 44 -2.18 3.84 15.82
C GLY A 44 -3.17 2.79 15.33
N GLY A 45 -3.12 2.42 14.04
CA GLY A 45 -3.99 1.39 13.48
C GLY A 45 -3.59 -0.02 13.92
N HIS A 46 -4.38 -1.01 13.53
CA HIS A 46 -3.97 -2.41 13.59
C HIS A 46 -4.33 -3.12 12.29
N ILE A 47 -3.47 -4.06 11.89
CA ILE A 47 -3.68 -4.87 10.68
C ILE A 47 -4.81 -5.88 10.97
N VAL A 48 -5.84 -5.86 10.14
CA VAL A 48 -7.00 -6.78 10.23
C VAL A 48 -6.95 -7.90 9.19
N GLN A 49 -6.31 -7.62 8.05
CA GLN A 49 -6.10 -8.61 7.00
C GLN A 49 -4.74 -8.34 6.36
N SER A 50 -4.07 -9.39 5.88
CA SER A 50 -2.83 -9.23 5.14
C SER A 50 -2.58 -10.34 4.14
N PHE A 51 -1.69 -10.05 3.19
CA PHE A 51 -1.25 -10.97 2.16
C PHE A 51 0.15 -10.56 1.66
N PRO A 52 1.07 -11.50 1.40
CA PRO A 52 0.98 -12.91 1.76
C PRO A 52 1.23 -13.12 3.27
N GLU A 53 0.72 -14.23 3.81
CA GLU A 53 0.98 -14.64 5.19
C GLU A 53 2.46 -14.99 5.45
N SER A 54 3.23 -15.23 4.39
CA SER A 54 4.65 -15.56 4.45
C SER A 54 5.57 -14.35 4.62
N PHE A 55 5.04 -13.12 4.63
CA PHE A 55 5.81 -11.91 4.87
C PHE A 55 6.22 -11.82 6.35
N LYS A 56 7.52 -11.70 6.65
CA LYS A 56 8.08 -11.86 8.02
C LYS A 56 8.85 -10.65 8.55
N ASP A 57 8.83 -9.52 7.86
CA ASP A 57 9.54 -8.32 8.33
C ASP A 57 8.74 -7.64 9.45
N ALA A 58 8.99 -8.06 10.69
CA ALA A 58 8.25 -7.63 11.88
C ALA A 58 8.31 -6.11 12.09
N LYS A 59 9.43 -5.47 11.73
CA LYS A 59 9.57 -4.01 11.84
C LYS A 59 8.64 -3.30 10.86
N VAL A 60 8.63 -3.74 9.60
CA VAL A 60 7.71 -3.19 8.60
C VAL A 60 6.26 -3.39 9.02
N ILE A 61 5.89 -4.59 9.45
CA ILE A 61 4.52 -4.92 9.90
C ILE A 61 4.09 -4.01 11.06
N ALA A 62 4.98 -3.75 12.02
CA ALA A 62 4.70 -2.89 13.16
C ALA A 62 4.60 -1.40 12.79
N ASP A 63 5.38 -0.93 11.83
CA ASP A 63 5.42 0.48 11.44
C ASP A 63 4.21 0.88 10.57
N ILE A 64 3.78 0.01 9.65
CA ILE A 64 2.74 0.30 8.63
C ILE A 64 1.50 1.01 9.21
N PRO A 65 0.88 0.56 10.32
CA PRO A 65 -0.35 1.19 10.81
C PRO A 65 -0.20 2.65 11.20
N SER A 66 0.94 3.04 11.79
CA SER A 66 1.24 4.43 12.15
C SER A 66 1.44 5.31 10.92
N PHE A 67 1.94 4.74 9.81
CA PHE A 67 2.06 5.46 8.53
C PHE A 67 0.76 5.50 7.72
N ALA A 68 -0.13 4.53 7.92
CA ALA A 68 -1.46 4.54 7.32
C ALA A 68 -2.37 5.58 7.98
N TYR A 69 -2.25 5.76 9.30
CA TYR A 69 -2.97 6.79 10.08
C TYR A 69 -1.98 7.77 10.75
N PRO A 70 -1.26 8.59 9.96
CA PRO A 70 -0.18 9.44 10.48
C PRO A 70 -0.68 10.64 11.30
N CYS A 71 -1.95 11.00 11.14
CA CYS A 71 -2.62 12.06 11.86
C CYS A 71 -4.13 11.81 11.86
N SER A 72 -4.87 12.63 12.61
CA SER A 72 -6.32 12.67 12.50
C SER A 72 -6.71 13.40 11.20
N PHE A 73 -7.58 12.78 10.40
CA PHE A 73 -8.11 13.40 9.19
C PHE A 73 -9.60 13.07 9.02
N GLU A 74 -10.33 13.99 8.41
CA GLU A 74 -11.75 13.80 8.09
C GLU A 74 -11.92 12.85 6.89
N ARG A 75 -12.69 11.79 7.07
CA ARG A 75 -13.00 10.80 6.02
C ARG A 75 -14.15 11.24 5.12
N ARG A 76 -14.06 12.42 4.50
CA ARG A 76 -15.12 12.93 3.60
C ARG A 76 -14.96 12.50 2.14
N THR A 77 -13.71 12.36 1.68
CA THR A 77 -13.37 11.98 0.31
C THR A 77 -12.39 10.81 0.30
N ILE A 78 -12.25 10.14 -0.85
CA ILE A 78 -11.16 9.17 -1.03
C ILE A 78 -9.86 9.93 -0.88
N GLN A 79 -8.98 9.44 0.00
CA GLN A 79 -7.66 9.99 0.23
C GLN A 79 -6.62 8.94 -0.09
N VAL A 80 -5.61 9.35 -0.86
CA VAL A 80 -4.48 8.50 -1.23
C VAL A 80 -3.20 9.22 -0.86
N HIS A 81 -2.28 8.49 -0.26
CA HIS A 81 -0.95 9.00 0.04
C HIS A 81 0.08 7.89 -0.09
N SER A 82 1.34 8.28 -0.23
CA SER A 82 2.47 7.37 -0.16
C SER A 82 3.38 7.74 0.99
N PHE A 83 3.94 6.74 1.65
CA PHE A 83 4.97 6.88 2.67
C PHE A 83 6.19 6.02 2.33
N VAL A 84 7.28 6.24 3.05
CA VAL A 84 8.54 5.53 2.81
C VAL A 84 9.04 4.93 4.12
N LEU A 85 9.29 3.63 4.11
CA LEU A 85 10.00 2.90 5.16
C LEU A 85 11.45 2.76 4.73
N THR A 86 12.38 3.26 5.54
CA THR A 86 13.81 3.11 5.29
C THR A 86 14.29 1.82 5.94
N ASN A 87 14.88 0.93 5.13
CA ASN A 87 15.46 -0.32 5.60
C ASN A 87 16.91 -0.11 6.10
N ILE A 88 17.49 -1.11 6.76
CA ILE A 88 18.83 -1.04 7.37
C ILE A 88 19.95 -0.78 6.34
N ASP A 89 19.75 -1.24 5.10
CA ASP A 89 20.63 -0.98 3.95
C ASP A 89 20.42 0.42 3.32
N SER A 90 19.67 1.29 4.00
CA SER A 90 19.27 2.63 3.56
C SER A 90 18.40 2.67 2.29
N LYS A 91 17.88 1.50 1.85
CA LYS A 91 16.95 1.41 0.73
C LYS A 91 15.54 1.73 1.16
N TRP A 92 14.76 2.22 0.20
CA TRP A 92 13.37 2.62 0.40
C TRP A 92 12.41 1.50 0.04
N ARG A 93 11.48 1.21 0.96
CA ARG A 93 10.20 0.58 0.65
C ARG A 93 9.12 1.65 0.63
N PHE A 94 8.36 1.71 -0.43
CA PHE A 94 7.22 2.58 -0.60
C PHE A 94 5.96 1.89 -0.07
N GLY A 95 5.22 2.59 0.78
CA GLY A 95 3.88 2.22 1.17
C GLY A 95 2.88 3.11 0.45
N PHE A 96 1.94 2.53 -0.29
CA PHE A 96 0.84 3.24 -0.92
C PHE A 96 -0.42 2.95 -0.14
N CYS A 97 -1.10 4.00 0.32
CA CYS A 97 -2.25 3.92 1.19
C CYS A 97 -3.47 4.52 0.51
N ARG A 98 -4.62 3.84 0.63
CA ARG A 98 -5.93 4.31 0.19
C ARG A 98 -6.92 4.27 1.35
N HIS A 99 -7.49 5.42 1.67
CA HIS A 99 -8.60 5.59 2.59
C HIS A 99 -9.89 5.84 1.80
N ASP A 100 -10.92 5.04 2.07
CA ASP A 100 -12.25 5.22 1.48
C ASP A 100 -13.23 5.71 2.54
N PRO A 101 -13.97 6.80 2.35
CA PRO A 101 -15.05 7.22 3.25
C PRO A 101 -16.10 6.14 3.51
N LYS A 102 -16.27 5.22 2.54
CA LYS A 102 -17.24 4.12 2.62
C LYS A 102 -16.65 2.88 3.29
N SER A 103 -15.35 2.87 3.61
CA SER A 103 -14.69 1.77 4.30
C SER A 103 -14.26 2.19 5.72
N PRO A 104 -14.43 1.32 6.73
CA PRO A 104 -13.87 1.58 8.06
C PRO A 104 -12.34 1.42 8.10
N THR A 105 -11.75 0.77 7.10
CA THR A 105 -10.34 0.38 7.02
C THR A 105 -9.60 1.09 5.87
N ALA A 106 -8.28 1.14 5.99
CA ALA A 106 -7.37 1.58 4.95
C ALA A 106 -6.75 0.37 4.23
N MET A 107 -6.55 0.49 2.92
CA MET A 107 -5.84 -0.49 2.12
C MET A 107 -4.42 -0.01 1.85
N VAL A 108 -3.41 -0.86 2.11
CA VAL A 108 -2.00 -0.53 1.96
C VAL A 108 -1.25 -1.58 1.14
N ILE A 109 -0.44 -1.12 0.18
CA ILE A 109 0.55 -1.93 -0.55
C ILE A 109 1.95 -1.44 -0.21
N VAL A 110 2.84 -2.37 0.11
CA VAL A 110 4.27 -2.12 0.34
C VAL A 110 5.09 -2.74 -0.77
N THR A 111 5.96 -1.95 -1.40
CA THR A 111 6.78 -2.37 -2.54
C THR A 111 8.12 -1.63 -2.56
N TYR A 112 9.11 -2.17 -3.24
CA TYR A 112 10.36 -1.47 -3.55
C TYR A 112 10.27 -0.62 -4.83
N LEU A 113 9.20 -0.78 -5.62
CA LEU A 113 9.03 -0.10 -6.88
C LEU A 113 8.44 1.31 -6.69
N PRO A 114 9.12 2.39 -7.10
CA PRO A 114 8.64 3.76 -6.95
C PRO A 114 7.59 4.13 -8.03
N TRP A 115 6.61 3.27 -8.31
CA TRP A 115 5.66 3.46 -9.41
C TRP A 115 4.35 4.08 -8.90
N HIS A 116 4.44 5.31 -8.38
CA HIS A 116 3.37 5.98 -7.64
C HIS A 116 2.00 5.92 -8.33
N ASP A 117 1.91 6.43 -9.57
CA ASP A 117 0.65 6.46 -10.32
C ASP A 117 0.07 5.06 -10.55
N THR A 118 0.93 4.08 -10.83
CA THR A 118 0.53 2.70 -11.08
C THR A 118 -0.05 2.07 -9.82
N PHE A 119 0.61 2.20 -8.67
CA PHE A 119 0.10 1.61 -7.42
C PHE A 119 -1.13 2.33 -6.87
N ILE A 120 -1.25 3.64 -7.06
CA ILE A 120 -2.48 4.38 -6.69
C ILE A 120 -3.66 3.92 -7.55
N ARG A 121 -3.49 3.81 -8.87
CA ARG A 121 -4.54 3.25 -9.75
C ARG A 121 -4.85 1.80 -9.41
N PHE A 122 -3.83 1.00 -9.08
CA PHE A 122 -4.00 -0.39 -8.69
C PHE A 122 -4.83 -0.52 -7.41
N LEU A 123 -4.57 0.31 -6.38
CA LEU A 123 -5.39 0.34 -5.15
C LEU A 123 -6.86 0.72 -5.42
N ASN A 124 -7.12 1.60 -6.39
CA ASN A 124 -8.50 1.91 -6.79
C ASN A 124 -9.18 0.69 -7.42
N VAL A 125 -8.50 0.01 -8.35
CA VAL A 125 -9.03 -1.23 -8.97
C VAL A 125 -9.24 -2.32 -7.93
N LEU A 126 -8.28 -2.53 -7.02
CA LEU A 126 -8.43 -3.48 -5.92
C LEU A 126 -9.66 -3.18 -5.07
N ALA A 127 -9.88 -1.91 -4.72
CA ALA A 127 -11.05 -1.50 -3.96
C ALA A 127 -12.37 -1.73 -4.71
N ASP A 128 -12.38 -1.60 -6.03
CA ASP A 128 -13.57 -1.84 -6.85
C ASP A 128 -13.85 -3.34 -7.03
N VAL A 129 -12.82 -4.15 -7.34
CA VAL A 129 -12.94 -5.62 -7.38
C VAL A 129 -13.43 -6.18 -6.04
N ARG A 130 -12.91 -5.64 -4.93
CA ARG A 130 -13.32 -6.02 -3.56
C ARG A 130 -14.80 -5.78 -3.29
N LYS A 131 -15.38 -4.70 -3.83
CA LYS A 131 -16.83 -4.41 -3.68
C LYS A 131 -17.69 -5.41 -4.44
N ASN A 132 -17.19 -5.93 -5.56
CA ASN A 132 -17.90 -6.88 -6.39
C ASN A 132 -17.84 -8.30 -5.78
N SER A 133 -16.65 -8.77 -5.45
CA SER A 133 -16.44 -10.12 -4.93
C SER A 133 -15.14 -10.25 -4.13
N GLN A 134 -15.26 -10.79 -2.91
CA GLN A 134 -14.13 -11.17 -2.08
C GLN A 134 -13.18 -12.15 -2.80
N GLN A 135 -13.75 -13.18 -3.43
CA GLN A 135 -12.99 -14.26 -4.04
C GLN A 135 -12.24 -13.79 -5.29
N GLU A 136 -12.87 -12.91 -6.09
CA GLU A 136 -12.21 -12.31 -7.25
C GLU A 136 -11.09 -11.37 -6.81
N PHE A 137 -11.30 -10.61 -5.73
CA PHE A 137 -10.25 -9.78 -5.13
C PHE A 137 -9.03 -10.60 -4.69
N GLU A 138 -9.25 -11.69 -3.95
CA GLU A 138 -8.15 -12.55 -3.49
C GLU A 138 -7.39 -13.19 -4.65
N SER A 139 -8.13 -13.67 -5.66
CA SER A 139 -7.55 -14.26 -6.87
C SER A 139 -6.73 -13.23 -7.66
N PHE A 140 -7.25 -12.02 -7.84
CA PHE A 140 -6.59 -10.94 -8.56
C PHE A 140 -5.35 -10.41 -7.82
N LEU A 141 -5.43 -10.25 -6.49
CA LEU A 141 -4.29 -9.87 -5.65
C LEU A 141 -3.18 -10.93 -5.71
N ALA A 142 -3.55 -12.21 -5.61
CA ALA A 142 -2.61 -13.32 -5.71
C ALA A 142 -1.99 -13.42 -7.10
N GLU A 143 -2.75 -13.22 -8.18
CA GLU A 143 -2.20 -13.15 -9.52
C GLU A 143 -1.16 -12.02 -9.61
N ALA A 144 -1.50 -10.80 -9.20
CA ALA A 144 -0.59 -9.67 -9.21
C ALA A 144 0.71 -9.94 -8.45
N TYR A 145 0.63 -10.58 -7.28
CA TYR A 145 1.80 -10.93 -6.47
C TYR A 145 2.70 -12.00 -7.08
N ASN A 146 2.10 -12.95 -7.79
CA ASN A 146 2.81 -14.07 -8.43
C ASN A 146 3.39 -13.66 -9.79
N ARG A 147 2.92 -12.57 -10.39
CA ARG A 147 3.56 -11.99 -11.57
C ARG A 147 4.85 -11.28 -11.17
N GLY A 148 5.93 -11.58 -11.90
CA GLY A 148 7.20 -10.87 -11.76
C GLY A 148 7.10 -9.41 -12.25
N VAL A 149 8.17 -8.66 -12.00
CA VAL A 149 8.30 -7.28 -12.50
C VAL A 149 8.53 -7.31 -14.02
N PRO A 150 7.78 -6.53 -14.82
CA PRO A 150 8.03 -6.45 -16.26
C PRO A 150 9.42 -5.86 -16.56
N GLU A 151 9.98 -6.28 -17.69
CA GLU A 151 11.22 -5.74 -18.23
C GLU A 151 11.12 -4.22 -18.45
N PRO A 152 12.24 -3.46 -18.45
CA PRO A 152 12.24 -2.04 -18.79
C PRO A 152 11.53 -1.77 -20.12
N GLY A 153 10.53 -0.89 -20.12
CA GLY A 153 9.70 -0.59 -21.30
C GLY A 153 8.62 -1.64 -21.61
N GLY A 154 8.56 -2.73 -20.84
CA GLY A 154 7.51 -3.75 -20.93
C GLY A 154 6.25 -3.40 -20.12
N CYS A 155 5.20 -4.17 -20.39
CA CYS A 155 3.92 -4.10 -19.71
C CYS A 155 3.50 -5.47 -19.22
N LEU A 156 3.06 -5.55 -17.96
CA LEU A 156 2.33 -6.70 -17.45
C LEU A 156 0.84 -6.36 -17.40
N LYS A 157 -0.01 -7.21 -17.99
CA LYS A 157 -1.46 -7.04 -18.00
C LYS A 157 -2.12 -8.07 -17.10
N LEU A 158 -3.03 -7.62 -16.24
CA LEU A 158 -3.90 -8.45 -15.41
C LEU A 158 -5.35 -8.24 -15.83
N GLN A 159 -6.16 -9.29 -15.74
CA GLN A 159 -7.58 -9.24 -16.08
C GLN A 159 -8.45 -9.33 -14.82
N TYR A 160 -9.56 -8.60 -14.77
CA TYR A 160 -10.52 -8.62 -13.65
C TYR A 160 -11.95 -8.32 -14.12
N ASP A 161 -12.95 -8.67 -13.29
CA ASP A 161 -14.40 -8.50 -13.52
C ASP A 161 -15.00 -9.22 -14.77
N ARG A 162 -16.34 -9.19 -14.87
CA ARG A 162 -17.13 -9.53 -16.07
C ARG A 162 -18.05 -8.36 -16.43
N PRO A 163 -17.96 -7.72 -17.63
CA PRO A 163 -17.05 -7.98 -18.75
C PRO A 163 -15.58 -7.75 -18.38
N VAL A 164 -14.68 -8.51 -19.03
CA VAL A 164 -13.25 -8.55 -18.70
C VAL A 164 -12.62 -7.17 -18.87
N GLN A 165 -12.22 -6.56 -17.76
CA GLN A 165 -11.40 -5.35 -17.72
C GLN A 165 -9.92 -5.75 -17.62
N THR A 166 -9.02 -4.86 -18.04
CA THR A 166 -7.57 -5.12 -18.02
C THR A 166 -6.83 -3.99 -17.29
N PHE A 167 -6.08 -4.35 -16.25
CA PHE A 167 -5.14 -3.47 -15.58
C PHE A 167 -3.72 -3.68 -16.11
N SER A 168 -2.98 -2.59 -16.34
CA SER A 168 -1.63 -2.65 -16.92
C SER A 168 -0.59 -2.06 -15.98
N PHE A 169 0.37 -2.88 -15.55
CA PHE A 169 1.60 -2.44 -14.91
C PHE A 169 2.63 -2.10 -15.98
N GLN A 170 2.80 -0.80 -16.23
CA GLN A 170 3.85 -0.26 -17.09
C GLN A 170 5.04 0.10 -16.23
N ARG A 171 6.23 -0.40 -16.59
CA ARG A 171 7.47 -0.02 -15.90
C ARG A 171 7.85 1.40 -16.33
N PRO A 172 7.84 2.40 -15.42
CA PRO A 172 8.23 3.76 -15.75
C PRO A 172 9.69 3.84 -16.20
N GLN A 173 9.96 4.77 -17.10
CA GLN A 173 11.33 5.06 -17.54
C GLN A 173 12.00 5.97 -16.50
N GLN A 174 12.78 5.38 -15.60
CA GLN A 174 13.38 6.04 -14.43
C GLN A 174 14.32 7.24 -14.74
N PHE A 175 14.75 7.39 -15.99
CA PHE A 175 15.63 8.47 -16.44
C PHE A 175 14.89 9.60 -17.16
N LEU A 176 13.57 9.47 -17.35
CA LEU A 176 12.76 10.56 -17.85
C LEU A 176 12.40 11.51 -16.71
N LEU A 177 12.27 12.79 -17.05
CA LEU A 177 11.76 13.79 -16.14
C LEU A 177 10.27 13.55 -15.88
N PRO A 178 9.78 13.78 -14.65
CA PRO A 178 8.35 13.75 -14.38
C PRO A 178 7.64 14.84 -15.19
N SER A 179 6.47 14.52 -15.74
CA SER A 179 5.63 15.44 -16.51
C SER A 179 4.34 15.76 -15.76
N ILE A 180 3.81 16.97 -15.95
CA ILE A 180 2.48 17.34 -15.46
C ILE A 180 1.45 16.88 -16.51
N PRO A 181 0.33 16.24 -16.12
CA PRO A 181 -0.76 15.95 -17.04
C PRO A 181 -1.31 17.26 -17.66
N GLU A 182 -1.54 17.28 -18.97
CA GLU A 182 -2.21 18.39 -19.67
C GLU A 182 -3.66 18.60 -19.21
#